data_AF-A0A1C5GRD9-F1
#
_entry.id   AF-A0A1C5GRD9-F1
#
_cell.length_a   1.000
_cell.length_b   1.000
_cell.length_c   1.000
_cell.angle_alpha   90.00
_cell.angle_beta   90.00
_cell.angle_gamma   90.00
#
_symmetry.space_group_name_H-M   'P 1'
#
loop_
_entity.id
_entity.type
_entity.pdbx_description
1 polymer ?
#
loop_
_entity_poly.entity_id
_entity_poly.type
_entity_poly.pdbx_seq_one_letter_code
_entity_poly.pdbx_strand_id
1 'polypeptide(L)'
;MLDEVLFVCQANMCRSPMAEFIARRLLADLPVTATSAGTEAVDGAAMHPYAVEVVTAAGADVTAFRTRRLRAEHLTAADLVLTATRQQRSACTALAPAALGRTFTLHQFARFAAAAAPAGATGDTPVRAAVAAAVRARGRLQPAAPGADDLWDPIGGSPADFRRCAEEIERSIRPVCALIATAG
;
A
#
# COMPACT_ATOMS: atom_id res chain seq x y z
N MET A 1 -0.91 5.73 -19.79
CA MET A 1 -0.80 6.18 -18.40
C MET A 1 -0.14 5.05 -17.63
N LEU A 2 0.80 5.36 -16.73
CA LEU A 2 1.38 4.35 -15.83
C LEU A 2 0.37 4.02 -14.74
N ASP A 3 0.34 2.77 -14.30
CA ASP A 3 -0.51 2.36 -13.18
C ASP A 3 -0.02 2.97 -11.88
N GLU A 4 -0.95 3.32 -10.99
CA GLU A 4 -0.58 3.88 -9.68
C GLU A 4 -1.13 3.05 -8.51
N VAL A 5 -0.22 2.65 -7.61
CA VAL A 5 -0.53 2.10 -6.30
C VAL A 5 -0.23 3.14 -5.22
N LEU A 6 -1.25 3.54 -4.46
CA LEU A 6 -1.13 4.52 -3.38
C LEU A 6 -1.17 3.85 -2.02
N PHE A 7 -0.13 4.06 -1.21
CA PHE A 7 -0.08 3.64 0.19
C PHE A 7 -0.50 4.76 1.13
N VAL A 8 -1.38 4.48 2.09
CA VAL A 8 -1.90 5.49 3.02
C VAL A 8 -1.68 5.07 4.47
N CYS A 9 -1.10 5.95 5.28
CA CYS A 9 -1.11 5.82 6.74
C CYS A 9 -1.62 7.12 7.39
N GLN A 10 -1.34 7.34 8.67
CA GLN A 10 -1.79 8.55 9.36
C GLN A 10 -0.97 9.77 8.95
N ALA A 11 0.32 9.78 9.27
CA ALA A 11 1.17 10.97 9.10
C ALA A 11 2.09 10.93 7.86
N ASN A 12 2.05 9.85 7.07
CA ASN A 12 2.96 9.61 5.94
C ASN A 12 4.45 9.63 6.29
N MET A 13 4.82 9.28 7.54
CA MET A 13 6.22 9.32 8.00
C MET A 13 6.86 7.94 8.22
N CYS A 14 6.05 6.88 8.39
CA CYS A 14 6.55 5.56 8.80
C CYS A 14 6.02 4.44 7.88
N ARG A 15 4.80 3.94 8.16
CA ARG A 15 4.21 2.77 7.47
C ARG A 15 4.05 2.97 5.96
N SER A 16 3.38 4.03 5.52
CA SER A 16 3.12 4.22 4.08
C SER A 16 4.37 4.54 3.24
N PRO A 17 5.37 5.31 3.73
CA PRO A 17 6.62 5.45 3.00
C PRO A 17 7.45 4.17 2.95
N MET A 18 7.53 3.40 4.05
CA MET A 18 8.18 2.08 4.01
C MET A 18 7.54 1.18 2.96
N ALA A 19 6.20 1.15 2.92
CA ALA A 19 5.44 0.41 1.92
C ALA A 19 5.70 0.89 0.48
N GLU A 20 5.76 2.20 0.25
CA GLU A 20 6.11 2.80 -1.05
C GLU A 20 7.48 2.32 -1.54
N PHE A 21 8.53 2.45 -0.72
CA PHE A 21 9.89 2.08 -1.13
C PHE A 21 10.06 0.56 -1.31
N ILE A 22 9.43 -0.24 -0.46
CA ILE A 22 9.39 -1.70 -0.62
C ILE A 22 8.69 -2.08 -1.94
N ALA A 23 7.54 -1.46 -2.24
CA ALA A 23 6.80 -1.73 -3.47
C ALA A 23 7.57 -1.29 -4.71
N ARG A 24 8.22 -0.11 -4.70
CA ARG A 24 9.09 0.35 -5.81
C ARG A 24 10.17 -0.66 -6.14
N ARG A 25 10.82 -1.23 -5.13
CA ARG A 25 11.83 -2.28 -5.32
C ARG A 25 11.24 -3.55 -5.91
N LEU A 26 10.07 -3.98 -5.44
CA LEU A 26 9.43 -5.22 -5.89
C LEU A 26 8.74 -5.11 -7.26
N LEU A 27 8.41 -3.89 -7.71
CA LEU A 27 7.73 -3.60 -8.96
C LEU A 27 8.65 -2.94 -10.00
N ALA A 28 9.97 -2.92 -9.77
CA ALA A 28 10.92 -2.16 -10.58
C ALA A 28 10.88 -2.50 -12.09
N ASP A 29 10.54 -3.76 -12.42
CA ASP A 29 10.45 -4.26 -13.80
C ASP A 29 9.06 -4.11 -14.43
N LEU A 30 8.10 -3.49 -13.72
CA LEU A 30 6.72 -3.30 -14.17
C LEU A 30 6.42 -1.82 -14.40
N PRO A 31 5.52 -1.47 -15.33
CA PRO A 31 5.10 -0.09 -15.60
C PRO A 31 4.13 0.45 -14.52
N VAL A 32 4.47 0.26 -13.24
CA VAL A 32 3.65 0.58 -12.08
C VAL A 32 4.41 1.55 -11.18
N THR A 33 3.77 2.67 -10.87
CA THR A 33 4.28 3.67 -9.92
C THR A 33 3.71 3.38 -8.53
N ALA A 34 4.57 3.39 -7.52
CA ALA A 34 4.16 3.37 -6.12
C ALA A 34 4.39 4.75 -5.48
N THR A 35 3.36 5.28 -4.83
CA THR A 35 3.39 6.55 -4.09
C THR A 35 2.75 6.39 -2.72
N SER A 36 2.94 7.35 -1.82
CA SER A 36 2.28 7.36 -0.52
C SER A 36 1.70 8.73 -0.12
N ALA A 37 0.79 8.69 0.85
CA ALA A 37 0.20 9.87 1.48
C ALA A 37 -0.26 9.53 2.92
N GLY A 38 -0.74 10.55 3.64
CA GLY A 38 -1.23 10.39 5.00
C GLY A 38 -2.52 11.16 5.27
N THR A 39 -3.48 10.54 5.96
CA THR A 39 -4.78 11.13 6.27
C THR A 39 -4.67 12.41 7.10
N GLU A 40 -3.63 12.50 7.91
CA GLU A 40 -3.34 13.61 8.83
C GLU A 40 -1.92 14.18 8.63
N ALA A 41 -1.25 13.84 7.52
CA ALA A 41 0.10 14.30 7.27
C ALA A 41 0.18 15.83 7.19
N VAL A 42 1.33 16.38 7.57
CA VAL A 42 1.73 17.75 7.24
C VAL A 42 2.55 17.66 5.96
N ASP A 43 2.32 18.50 4.96
CA ASP A 43 3.10 18.46 3.72
C ASP A 43 4.54 18.92 3.97
N GLY A 44 5.50 18.30 3.28
CA GLY A 44 6.88 18.79 3.24
C GLY A 44 7.76 18.38 4.43
N ALA A 45 7.25 17.60 5.37
CA ALA A 45 8.07 17.05 6.45
C ALA A 45 8.94 15.89 5.96
N ALA A 46 9.97 15.57 6.75
CA ALA A 46 10.83 14.43 6.51
C ALA A 46 10.17 13.12 6.96
N MET A 47 10.67 12.01 6.43
CA MET A 47 10.35 10.67 6.95
C MET A 47 10.91 10.50 8.36
N HIS A 48 10.30 9.64 9.17
CA HIS A 48 10.82 9.31 10.50
C HIS A 48 12.25 8.71 10.39
N PRO A 49 13.22 9.09 11.23
CA PRO A 49 14.61 8.62 11.13
C PRO A 49 14.76 7.09 11.08
N TYR A 50 14.05 6.36 11.95
CA TYR A 50 14.09 4.89 11.91
C TYR A 50 13.45 4.28 10.66
N ALA A 51 12.46 4.94 10.06
CA ALA A 51 11.91 4.48 8.78
C ALA A 51 12.90 4.76 7.64
N VAL A 52 13.64 5.88 7.68
CA VAL A 52 14.75 6.18 6.77
C VAL A 52 15.82 5.09 6.87
N GLU A 53 16.27 4.74 8.07
CA GLU A 53 17.26 3.67 8.29
C GLU A 53 16.82 2.36 7.65
N VAL A 54 15.55 1.98 7.83
CA VAL A 54 15.00 0.74 7.28
C VAL A 54 15.03 0.73 5.74
N VAL A 55 14.54 1.78 5.08
CA VAL A 55 14.46 1.78 3.62
C VAL A 55 15.81 2.02 2.95
N THR A 56 16.70 2.80 3.58
CA THR A 56 18.07 3.02 3.08
C THR A 56 18.94 1.78 3.23
N ALA A 57 18.76 0.99 4.30
CA ALA A 57 19.39 -0.32 4.44
C ALA A 57 19.01 -1.30 3.32
N ALA A 58 17.84 -1.09 2.68
CA ALA A 58 17.40 -1.83 1.50
C ALA A 58 17.81 -1.19 0.17
N GLY A 59 18.67 -0.15 0.19
CA GLY A 59 19.21 0.51 -0.99
C GLY A 59 18.35 1.64 -1.58
N ALA A 60 17.29 2.09 -0.91
CA ALA A 60 16.45 3.16 -1.41
C ALA A 60 17.07 4.56 -1.18
N ASP A 61 16.99 5.42 -2.19
CA ASP A 61 17.24 6.86 -2.04
C ASP A 61 15.96 7.57 -1.59
N VAL A 62 16.01 8.19 -0.40
CA VAL A 62 14.89 8.93 0.20
C VAL A 62 15.09 10.44 0.20
N THR A 63 16.16 10.96 -0.42
CA THR A 63 16.52 12.39 -0.33
C THR A 63 15.40 13.31 -0.82
N ALA A 64 14.72 12.91 -1.90
CA ALA A 64 13.58 13.62 -2.49
C ALA A 64 12.24 13.34 -1.78
N PHE A 65 12.17 12.37 -0.87
CA PHE A 65 10.91 12.03 -0.19
C PHE A 65 10.46 13.17 0.72
N ARG A 66 9.19 13.55 0.60
CA ARG A 66 8.52 14.45 1.54
C ARG A 66 7.13 13.92 1.85
N THR A 67 6.71 14.10 3.10
CA THR A 67 5.36 13.75 3.52
C THR A 67 4.33 14.52 2.70
N ARG A 68 3.21 13.86 2.42
CA ARG A 68 2.12 14.40 1.61
C ARG A 68 0.77 14.15 2.28
N ARG A 69 -0.01 15.20 2.51
CA ARG A 69 -1.40 15.16 2.96
C ARG A 69 -2.25 14.44 1.92
N LEU A 70 -3.04 13.48 2.36
CA LEU A 70 -4.04 12.81 1.53
C LEU A 70 -5.08 13.82 1.05
N ARG A 71 -5.33 13.83 -0.25
CA ARG A 71 -6.33 14.65 -0.95
C ARG A 71 -7.14 13.74 -1.87
N ALA A 72 -8.35 14.17 -2.23
CA ALA A 72 -9.24 13.38 -3.10
C ALA A 72 -8.60 13.06 -4.46
N GLU A 73 -7.82 13.99 -5.02
CA GLU A 73 -7.08 13.81 -6.28
C GLU A 73 -6.13 12.61 -6.25
N HIS A 74 -5.44 12.35 -5.13
CA HIS A 74 -4.57 11.17 -4.98
C HIS A 74 -5.37 9.87 -5.06
N LEU A 75 -6.56 9.85 -4.46
CA LEU A 75 -7.46 8.68 -4.48
C LEU A 75 -8.10 8.48 -5.86
N THR A 76 -8.33 9.57 -6.60
CA THR A 76 -8.88 9.52 -7.96
C THR A 76 -7.83 9.05 -8.97
N ALA A 77 -6.57 9.44 -8.80
CA ALA A 77 -5.46 9.02 -9.66
C ALA A 77 -5.09 7.54 -9.47
N ALA A 78 -5.05 7.06 -8.22
CA ALA A 78 -4.57 5.71 -7.90
C ALA A 78 -5.51 4.59 -8.37
N ASP A 79 -4.99 3.60 -9.10
CA ASP A 79 -5.73 2.40 -9.52
C ASP A 79 -5.93 1.38 -8.38
N LEU A 80 -5.08 1.45 -7.36
CA LEU A 80 -5.21 0.70 -6.11
C LEU A 80 -4.76 1.55 -4.93
N VAL A 81 -5.57 1.59 -3.87
CA VAL A 81 -5.25 2.27 -2.61
C VAL A 81 -5.14 1.25 -1.48
N LEU A 82 -3.99 1.23 -0.82
CA LEU A 82 -3.66 0.32 0.29
C LEU A 82 -3.41 1.12 1.57
N THR A 83 -4.32 1.02 2.52
CA THR A 83 -4.23 1.73 3.79
C THR A 83 -3.58 0.87 4.88
N ALA A 84 -2.92 1.51 5.85
CA ALA A 84 -2.33 0.78 6.97
C ALA A 84 -3.40 0.28 7.95
N THR A 85 -4.53 0.98 8.10
CA THR A 85 -5.63 0.56 8.99
C THR A 85 -7.01 0.72 8.34
N ARG A 86 -8.01 0.05 8.92
CA ARG A 86 -9.42 0.20 8.56
C ARG A 86 -9.94 1.62 8.79
N GLN A 87 -9.49 2.30 9.84
CA GLN A 87 -9.85 3.69 10.09
C GLN A 87 -9.38 4.59 8.95
N GLN A 88 -8.15 4.39 8.47
CA GLN A 88 -7.60 5.13 7.33
C GLN A 88 -8.32 4.78 6.03
N ARG A 89 -8.72 3.51 5.85
CA ARG A 89 -9.59 3.10 4.74
C ARG A 89 -10.91 3.87 4.75
N SER A 90 -11.57 3.93 5.91
CA SER A 90 -12.81 4.69 6.08
C SER A 90 -12.63 6.16 5.74
N ALA A 91 -11.53 6.78 6.20
CA ALA A 91 -11.18 8.16 5.85
C ALA A 91 -10.99 8.36 4.34
N CYS A 92 -10.31 7.44 3.65
CA CYS A 92 -10.15 7.48 2.20
C CYS A 92 -11.52 7.42 1.49
N THR A 93 -12.38 6.48 1.87
CA THR A 93 -13.68 6.29 1.23
C THR A 93 -14.68 7.40 1.55
N ALA A 94 -14.54 8.06 2.71
CA ALA A 94 -15.31 9.25 3.04
C ALA A 94 -14.86 10.45 2.20
N LEU A 95 -13.55 10.59 1.97
CA LEU A 95 -12.97 11.67 1.17
C LEU A 95 -13.26 11.51 -0.33
N ALA A 96 -13.23 10.28 -0.86
CA ALA A 96 -13.54 9.96 -2.24
C ALA A 96 -14.34 8.65 -2.36
N PRO A 97 -15.68 8.71 -2.28
CA PRO A 97 -16.54 7.51 -2.34
C PRO A 97 -16.36 6.68 -3.61
N ALA A 98 -16.02 7.30 -4.74
CA ALA A 98 -15.76 6.62 -6.00
C ALA A 98 -14.56 5.64 -5.94
N ALA A 99 -13.63 5.82 -5.01
CA ALA A 99 -12.47 4.95 -4.84
C ALA A 99 -12.79 3.67 -4.03
N LEU A 100 -14.02 3.49 -3.53
CA LEU A 100 -14.41 2.36 -2.65
C LEU A 100 -14.05 0.98 -3.22
N GLY A 101 -14.27 0.77 -4.51
CA GLY A 101 -14.02 -0.51 -5.19
C GLY A 101 -12.53 -0.89 -5.31
N ARG A 102 -11.63 0.07 -5.08
CA ARG A 102 -10.18 -0.07 -5.19
C ARG A 102 -9.41 0.34 -3.92
N THR A 103 -10.11 0.52 -2.80
CA THR A 103 -9.50 0.89 -1.52
C THR A 103 -9.64 -0.24 -0.51
N PHE A 104 -8.50 -0.72 -0.01
CA PHE A 104 -8.40 -1.84 0.94
C PHE A 104 -7.36 -1.52 2.02
N THR A 105 -7.37 -2.25 3.12
CA THR A 105 -6.16 -2.27 3.97
C THR A 105 -5.11 -3.18 3.32
N LEU A 106 -3.83 -2.95 3.63
CA LEU A 106 -2.74 -3.74 3.07
C LEU A 106 -2.93 -5.24 3.36
N HIS A 107 -3.17 -5.61 4.62
CA HIS A 107 -3.38 -7.01 5.03
C HIS A 107 -4.60 -7.65 4.36
N GLN A 108 -5.69 -6.89 4.24
CA GLN A 108 -6.90 -7.39 3.60
C GLN A 108 -6.62 -7.73 2.12
N PHE A 109 -6.00 -6.80 1.38
CA PHE A 109 -5.72 -7.01 -0.03
C PHE A 109 -4.66 -8.09 -0.24
N ALA A 110 -3.65 -8.19 0.64
CA ALA A 110 -2.66 -9.24 0.62
C ALA A 110 -3.28 -10.64 0.68
N ARG A 111 -4.26 -10.86 1.56
CA ARG A 111 -5.00 -12.13 1.62
C ARG A 111 -5.80 -12.40 0.36
N PHE A 112 -6.47 -11.38 -0.18
CA PHE A 112 -7.24 -11.53 -1.41
C PHE A 112 -6.32 -11.88 -2.58
N ALA A 113 -5.16 -11.23 -2.65
CA ALA A 113 -4.16 -11.48 -3.68
C ALA A 113 -3.56 -12.89 -3.56
N ALA A 114 -3.23 -13.34 -2.36
CA ALA A 114 -2.72 -14.69 -2.12
C ALA A 114 -3.73 -15.80 -2.47
N ALA A 115 -5.02 -15.51 -2.42
CA ALA A 115 -6.09 -16.46 -2.78
C ALA A 115 -6.58 -16.31 -4.23
N ALA A 116 -6.09 -15.30 -4.95
CA ALA A 116 -6.51 -15.05 -6.31
C ALA A 116 -5.83 -16.03 -7.28
N ALA A 117 -6.60 -16.47 -8.29
CA ALA A 117 -6.00 -17.02 -9.48
C ALA A 117 -5.20 -15.91 -10.20
N PRO A 118 -4.19 -16.25 -11.02
CA PRO A 118 -3.48 -15.29 -11.85
C PRO A 118 -4.46 -14.37 -12.57
N ALA A 119 -4.16 -13.07 -12.59
CA ALA A 119 -5.09 -12.08 -13.13
C ALA A 119 -5.35 -12.30 -14.64
N GLY A 120 -4.33 -12.81 -15.35
CA GLY A 120 -4.36 -13.02 -16.80
C GLY A 120 -4.40 -11.68 -17.56
N ALA A 121 -4.18 -11.74 -18.87
CA ALA A 121 -4.29 -10.55 -19.72
C ALA A 121 -5.77 -10.20 -19.94
N THR A 122 -6.26 -9.12 -19.31
CA THR A 122 -7.67 -8.69 -19.43
C THR A 122 -7.87 -7.51 -20.40
N GLY A 123 -6.79 -6.99 -21.00
CA GLY A 123 -6.81 -5.75 -21.78
C GLY A 123 -6.89 -4.47 -20.92
N ASP A 124 -7.06 -4.64 -19.60
CA ASP A 124 -6.86 -3.58 -18.61
C ASP A 124 -5.38 -3.43 -18.27
N THR A 125 -5.09 -2.45 -17.43
CA THR A 125 -3.78 -2.29 -16.85
C THR A 125 -3.48 -3.34 -15.76
N PRO A 126 -2.20 -3.71 -15.53
CA PRO A 126 -1.83 -4.74 -14.58
C PRO A 126 -2.44 -4.58 -13.17
N VAL A 127 -2.47 -3.36 -12.64
CA VAL A 127 -3.04 -3.09 -11.32
C VAL A 127 -4.55 -3.29 -11.29
N ARG A 128 -5.27 -2.83 -12.33
CA ARG A 128 -6.74 -3.01 -12.40
C ARG A 128 -7.13 -4.47 -12.56
N ALA A 129 -6.40 -5.21 -13.38
CA ALA A 129 -6.59 -6.66 -13.54
C ALA A 129 -6.36 -7.40 -12.21
N ALA A 130 -5.31 -7.04 -11.46
CA ALA A 130 -5.05 -7.57 -10.12
C ALA A 130 -6.18 -7.24 -9.13
N VAL A 131 -6.70 -6.00 -9.13
CA VAL A 131 -7.86 -5.63 -8.30
C VAL A 131 -9.07 -6.49 -8.64
N ALA A 132 -9.39 -6.66 -9.93
CA ALA A 132 -10.51 -7.49 -10.36
C ALA A 132 -10.35 -8.96 -9.91
N ALA A 133 -9.15 -9.52 -10.05
CA ALA A 133 -8.84 -10.88 -9.60
C ALA A 133 -8.97 -11.04 -8.07
N ALA A 134 -8.42 -10.10 -7.29
CA ALA A 134 -8.53 -10.09 -5.84
C ALA A 134 -10.00 -9.98 -5.36
N VAL A 135 -10.80 -9.12 -6.00
CA VAL A 135 -12.23 -8.97 -5.68
C VAL A 135 -13.02 -10.24 -5.99
N ARG A 136 -12.70 -10.97 -7.07
CA ARG A 136 -13.29 -12.30 -7.34
C ARG A 136 -12.91 -13.32 -6.27
N ALA A 137 -11.67 -13.29 -5.80
CA ALA A 137 -11.17 -14.21 -4.76
C ALA A 137 -11.83 -13.96 -3.40
N ARG A 138 -12.18 -12.70 -3.09
CA ARG A 138 -12.83 -12.31 -1.83
C ARG A 138 -14.02 -13.19 -1.45
N GLY A 139 -14.87 -13.57 -2.41
CA GLY A 139 -16.08 -14.37 -2.15
C GLY A 139 -15.80 -15.78 -1.60
N ARG A 140 -14.55 -16.24 -1.65
CA ARG A 140 -14.11 -17.57 -1.20
C ARG A 140 -13.45 -17.54 0.18
N LEU A 141 -13.26 -16.36 0.75
CA LEU A 141 -12.51 -16.16 1.99
C LEU A 141 -13.43 -15.90 3.17
N GLN A 142 -13.08 -16.49 4.31
CA GLN A 142 -13.72 -16.15 5.58
C GLN A 142 -13.37 -14.70 5.97
N PRO A 143 -14.32 -13.95 6.55
CA PRO A 143 -14.02 -12.64 7.12
C PRO A 143 -12.95 -12.76 8.20
N ALA A 144 -12.00 -11.83 8.19
CA ALA A 144 -10.97 -11.78 9.21
C ALA A 144 -11.54 -11.29 10.54
N ALA A 145 -10.89 -11.72 11.63
CA ALA A 145 -11.17 -11.17 12.95
C ALA A 145 -11.05 -9.63 12.96
N PRO A 146 -11.78 -8.94 13.86
CA PRO A 146 -11.59 -7.51 14.08
C PRO A 146 -10.11 -7.17 14.33
N GLY A 147 -9.58 -6.14 13.66
CA GLY A 147 -8.20 -5.70 13.82
C GLY A 147 -7.14 -6.52 13.08
N ALA A 148 -7.45 -7.73 12.60
CA ALA A 148 -6.49 -8.59 11.87
C ALA A 148 -6.07 -8.03 10.50
N ASP A 149 -6.70 -6.92 10.07
CA ASP A 149 -6.44 -6.23 8.82
C ASP A 149 -5.63 -4.95 8.98
N ASP A 150 -5.30 -4.57 10.22
CA ASP A 150 -4.57 -3.35 10.53
C ASP A 150 -3.08 -3.66 10.71
N LEU A 151 -2.23 -2.89 10.05
CA LEU A 151 -0.78 -2.89 10.27
C LEU A 151 -0.47 -2.28 11.63
N TRP A 152 0.38 -2.99 12.37
CA TRP A 152 0.91 -2.48 13.62
C TRP A 152 1.70 -1.17 13.44
N ASP A 153 1.55 -0.23 14.38
CA ASP A 153 2.18 1.09 14.32
C ASP A 153 3.48 1.16 15.14
N PRO A 154 4.65 1.42 14.53
CA PRO A 154 5.93 1.39 15.24
C PRO A 154 6.25 2.67 16.03
N ILE A 155 5.39 3.69 15.98
CA ILE A 155 5.62 4.96 16.68
C ILE A 155 5.78 4.76 18.19
N GLY A 156 6.80 5.40 18.77
CA GLY A 156 7.17 5.26 20.18
C GLY A 156 8.02 4.02 20.49
N GLY A 157 8.26 3.16 19.50
CA GLY A 157 9.11 1.98 19.61
C GLY A 157 10.59 2.23 19.30
N SER A 158 11.34 1.14 19.28
CA SER A 158 12.76 1.06 18.98
C SER A 158 13.04 0.90 17.47
N PRO A 159 14.30 1.06 17.01
CA PRO A 159 14.66 0.71 15.63
C PRO A 159 14.33 -0.74 15.23
N ALA A 160 14.31 -1.67 16.18
CA ALA A 160 13.89 -3.06 15.92
C ALA A 160 12.39 -3.17 15.61
N ASP A 161 11.57 -2.33 16.23
CA ASP A 161 10.13 -2.29 15.99
C ASP A 161 9.80 -1.76 14.59
N PHE A 162 10.55 -0.76 14.11
CA PHE A 162 10.45 -0.27 12.74
C PHE A 162 10.83 -1.35 11.71
N ARG A 163 11.90 -2.11 11.97
CA ARG A 163 12.28 -3.26 11.14
C ARG A 163 11.19 -4.32 11.11
N ARG A 164 10.63 -4.68 12.28
CA ARG A 164 9.51 -5.63 12.37
C ARG A 164 8.28 -5.16 11.59
N CYS A 165 7.96 -3.87 11.68
CA CYS A 165 6.87 -3.27 10.90
C CYS A 165 7.14 -3.37 9.39
N ALA A 166 8.37 -3.12 8.95
CA ALA A 166 8.74 -3.25 7.55
C ALA A 166 8.71 -4.70 7.04
N GLU A 167 9.14 -5.67 7.85
CA GLU A 167 9.01 -7.10 7.55
C GLU A 167 7.54 -7.53 7.41
N GLU A 168 6.67 -7.00 8.26
CA GLU A 168 5.22 -7.20 8.18
C GLU A 168 4.65 -6.59 6.88
N ILE A 169 5.03 -5.36 6.56
CA ILE A 169 4.65 -4.67 5.32
C ILE A 169 5.10 -5.49 4.10
N GLU A 170 6.38 -5.90 4.05
CA GLU A 170 6.93 -6.63 2.91
C GLU A 170 6.24 -7.98 2.72
N ARG A 171 5.96 -8.70 3.81
CA ARG A 171 5.21 -9.97 3.77
C ARG A 171 3.84 -9.80 3.13
N SER A 172 3.17 -8.68 3.41
CA SER A 172 1.84 -8.39 2.85
C SER A 172 1.91 -7.80 1.43
N ILE A 173 2.96 -7.07 1.08
CA ILE A 173 3.14 -6.52 -0.28
C ILE A 173 3.50 -7.62 -1.29
N ARG A 174 4.28 -8.63 -0.91
CA ARG A 174 4.72 -9.70 -1.82
C ARG A 174 3.61 -10.37 -2.64
N PRO A 175 2.50 -10.88 -2.05
CA PRO A 175 1.41 -11.46 -2.84
C PRO A 175 0.71 -10.42 -3.73
N VAL A 176 0.68 -9.15 -3.33
CA VAL A 176 0.11 -8.06 -4.12
C VAL A 176 0.94 -7.82 -5.38
N CYS A 177 2.25 -7.63 -5.23
CA CYS A 177 3.18 -7.45 -6.35
C CYS A 177 3.19 -8.68 -7.27
N ALA A 178 3.16 -9.88 -6.71
CA ALA A 178 3.09 -11.11 -7.50
C ALA A 178 1.82 -11.15 -8.36
N LEU A 179 0.65 -10.81 -7.79
CA LEU A 179 -0.59 -10.78 -8.55
C LEU A 179 -0.56 -9.74 -9.66
N ILE A 180 -0.04 -8.53 -9.39
CA ILE A 180 0.15 -7.48 -10.39
C ILE A 180 1.08 -7.96 -11.52
N ALA A 181 2.17 -8.65 -11.19
CA ALA A 181 3.10 -9.19 -12.18
C ALA A 181 2.47 -10.25 -13.09
N THR A 182 1.44 -10.99 -12.64
CA THR A 182 0.72 -11.96 -13.49
C THR A 182 -0.25 -11.33 -14.49
N ALA A 183 -0.46 -10.02 -14.42
CA ALA A 183 -1.40 -9.29 -15.25
C ALA A 183 -0.76 -8.54 -16.42
N GLY A 184 0.57 -8.35 -16.37
CA GLY A 184 1.38 -7.74 -17.44
C GLY A 184 2.08 -8.80 -18.27
#